data_AF-A0A421DSM1-F1
#
_entry.id   AF-A0A421DSM1-F1
#
_cell.length_a   1.000
_cell.length_b   1.000
_cell.length_c   1.000
_cell.angle_alpha   90.00
_cell.angle_beta   90.00
_cell.angle_gamma   90.00
#
_symmetry.space_group_name_H-M   'P 1'
#
loop_
_entity.id
_entity.type
_entity.pdbx_description
1 polymer ?
#
loop_
_entity_poly.entity_id
_entity_poly.type
_entity_poly.pdbx_seq_one_letter_code
_entity_poly.pdbx_strand_id
1 'polypeptide(L)'
;MAAASSSRSAALSERISALTIEIGDRTRLSTTGYQMAMDRINNPNKLDSDSLMTMRRAQQYTDAAKRAYPTETLKSLGLLQQSYIYNTADHGLRGAIEMSPKELSRCLEKCREYGFSNCDMQALEVAIALKYRLGLDEFKIVSNHKLSHNYIVIDPCNDFPKGVIVDSWTGQGVLELNLRTKLKFQHKEQNCHINENMHEWLDNYGKNYVLPR
;
A
#
# COMPACT_ATOMS: atom_id res chain seq x y z
N MET A 1 -8.53 -33.72 -5.11
CA MET A 1 -8.35 -32.42 -5.80
C MET A 1 -8.42 -31.21 -4.86
N ALA A 2 -9.29 -31.16 -3.85
CA ALA A 2 -9.42 -30.00 -2.94
C ALA A 2 -8.19 -29.70 -2.03
N ALA A 3 -7.40 -30.71 -1.65
CA ALA A 3 -6.23 -30.52 -0.77
C ALA A 3 -5.01 -29.89 -1.46
N ALA A 4 -4.89 -30.05 -2.79
CA ALA A 4 -3.79 -29.47 -3.56
C ALA A 4 -4.08 -28.00 -3.95
N SER A 5 -5.35 -27.63 -4.11
CA SER A 5 -5.75 -26.23 -4.33
C SER A 5 -5.63 -25.40 -3.05
N SER A 6 -5.92 -25.98 -1.88
CA SER A 6 -5.79 -25.27 -0.60
C SER A 6 -4.33 -25.02 -0.21
N SER A 7 -3.41 -25.97 -0.47
CA SER A 7 -1.98 -25.80 -0.20
C SER A 7 -1.33 -24.76 -1.12
N ARG A 8 -1.73 -24.72 -2.40
CA ARG A 8 -1.29 -23.71 -3.37
C ARG A 8 -1.77 -22.30 -2.99
N SER A 9 -3.04 -22.15 -2.64
CA SER A 9 -3.63 -20.88 -2.19
C SER A 9 -2.91 -20.34 -0.94
N ALA A 10 -2.66 -21.20 0.06
CA ALA A 10 -1.92 -20.84 1.26
C ALA A 10 -0.50 -20.37 0.94
N ALA A 11 0.22 -21.10 0.09
CA ALA A 11 1.58 -20.73 -0.32
C ALA A 11 1.62 -19.41 -1.10
N LEU A 12 0.63 -19.13 -1.95
CA LEU A 12 0.54 -17.85 -2.65
C LEU A 12 0.25 -16.70 -1.69
N SER A 13 -0.69 -16.88 -0.77
CA SER A 13 -1.03 -15.89 0.25
C SER A 13 0.19 -15.53 1.13
N GLU A 14 0.98 -16.53 1.51
CA GLU A 14 2.21 -16.33 2.27
C GLU A 14 3.26 -15.56 1.47
N ARG A 15 3.46 -15.90 0.19
CA ARG A 15 4.38 -15.17 -0.70
C ARG A 15 3.98 -13.72 -0.90
N ILE A 16 2.69 -13.44 -1.09
CA ILE A 16 2.20 -12.07 -1.20
C ILE A 16 2.40 -11.33 0.13
N SER A 17 2.09 -11.96 1.26
CA SER A 17 2.27 -11.36 2.59
C SER A 17 3.74 -11.07 2.92
N ALA A 18 4.66 -11.95 2.53
CA ALA A 18 6.09 -11.71 2.69
C ALA A 18 6.56 -10.50 1.85
N LEU A 19 6.07 -10.40 0.62
CA LEU A 19 6.36 -9.30 -0.29
C LEU A 19 5.82 -7.96 0.23
N THR A 20 4.63 -7.92 0.82
CA THR A 20 4.09 -6.68 1.39
C THR A 20 4.89 -6.23 2.62
N ILE A 21 5.38 -7.16 3.43
CA ILE A 21 6.28 -6.86 4.55
C ILE A 21 7.60 -6.30 4.01
N GLU A 22 8.20 -6.92 3.00
CA GLU A 22 9.44 -6.45 2.38
C GLU A 22 9.31 -5.02 1.85
N ILE A 23 8.24 -4.73 1.10
CA ILE A 23 7.93 -3.38 0.59
C ILE A 23 7.74 -2.41 1.76
N GLY A 24 6.94 -2.81 2.75
CA GLY A 24 6.70 -2.02 3.95
C GLY A 24 8.00 -1.67 4.69
N ASP A 25 8.95 -2.58 4.79
CA ASP A 25 10.21 -2.40 5.52
C ASP A 25 11.20 -1.44 4.83
N ARG A 26 11.06 -1.28 3.52
CA ARG A 26 11.83 -0.30 2.73
C ARG A 26 11.33 1.12 2.94
N THR A 27 10.02 1.29 3.03
CA THR A 27 9.38 2.61 3.23
C THR A 27 9.06 2.81 4.71
N ARG A 28 10.00 3.43 5.43
CA ARG A 28 9.94 3.58 6.89
C ARG A 28 9.29 4.89 7.33
N LEU A 29 9.10 5.83 6.40
CA LEU A 29 8.50 7.13 6.66
C LEU A 29 7.20 7.27 5.85
N SER A 30 6.12 7.71 6.49
CA SER A 30 4.83 7.97 5.85
C SER A 30 3.97 8.88 6.72
N THR A 31 3.34 9.93 6.18
CA THR A 31 2.44 10.79 6.97
C THR A 31 1.19 10.04 7.40
N THR A 32 0.49 9.40 6.44
CA THR A 32 -0.70 8.58 6.70
C THR A 32 -0.36 7.40 7.61
N GLY A 33 0.79 6.73 7.37
CA GLY A 33 1.30 5.69 8.24
C GLY A 33 1.52 6.15 9.68
N TYR A 34 2.14 7.31 9.88
CA TYR A 34 2.39 7.84 11.22
C TYR A 34 1.09 8.22 11.96
N GLN A 35 0.13 8.87 11.29
CA GLN A 35 -1.16 9.22 11.89
C GLN A 35 -1.90 7.98 12.39
N MET A 36 -1.94 6.92 11.57
CA MET A 36 -2.62 5.69 11.94
C MET A 36 -1.85 4.84 12.94
N ALA A 37 -0.53 4.90 12.90
CA ALA A 37 0.31 4.29 13.91
C ALA A 37 0.06 4.91 15.29
N MET A 38 -0.07 6.24 15.36
CA MET A 38 -0.42 6.95 16.60
C MET A 38 -1.80 6.53 17.11
N ASP A 39 -2.82 6.41 16.25
CA ASP A 39 -4.14 5.88 16.65
C ASP A 39 -4.02 4.45 17.21
N ARG A 40 -3.28 3.57 16.51
CA ARG A 40 -3.10 2.18 16.94
C ARG A 40 -2.40 2.08 18.30
N ILE A 41 -1.34 2.87 18.52
CA ILE A 41 -0.57 2.89 19.77
C ILE A 41 -1.41 3.42 20.93
N ASN A 42 -2.23 4.45 20.69
CA ASN A 42 -3.13 5.03 21.70
C ASN A 42 -4.32 4.11 22.03
N ASN A 43 -4.60 3.11 21.19
CA ASN A 43 -5.67 2.14 21.39
C ASN A 43 -5.12 0.71 21.46
N PRO A 44 -4.28 0.36 22.46
CA PRO A 44 -3.60 -0.93 22.51
C PRO A 44 -4.56 -2.11 22.64
N ASN A 45 -5.73 -1.89 23.25
CA ASN A 45 -6.76 -2.89 23.49
C ASN A 45 -7.43 -3.41 22.20
N LYS A 46 -7.35 -2.68 21.08
CA LYS A 46 -7.84 -3.18 19.79
C LYS A 46 -6.96 -4.34 19.34
N LEU A 47 -7.56 -5.45 18.90
CA LEU A 47 -6.81 -6.53 18.27
C LEU A 47 -6.28 -6.07 16.91
N ASP A 48 -5.16 -6.64 16.46
CA ASP A 48 -4.65 -6.38 15.11
C ASP A 48 -5.70 -6.73 14.05
N SER A 49 -6.43 -7.84 14.27
CA SER A 49 -7.53 -8.26 13.42
C SER A 49 -8.73 -7.30 13.42
N ASP A 50 -8.80 -6.32 14.32
CA ASP A 50 -9.82 -5.26 14.41
C ASP A 50 -9.29 -3.88 14.01
N SER A 51 -7.97 -3.71 14.01
CA SER A 51 -7.30 -2.52 13.52
C SER A 51 -7.13 -2.53 12.00
N LEU A 52 -6.81 -1.36 11.43
CA LEU A 52 -6.26 -1.23 10.09
C LEU A 52 -4.74 -1.41 10.08
N MET A 53 -4.07 -1.36 11.22
CA MET A 53 -2.61 -1.49 11.33
C MET A 53 -2.22 -2.41 12.49
N THR A 54 -1.24 -3.29 12.26
CA THR A 54 -0.68 -4.13 13.33
C THR A 54 0.12 -3.30 14.33
N MET A 55 0.20 -3.75 15.59
CA MET A 55 0.99 -3.04 16.61
C MET A 55 2.47 -2.94 16.20
N ARG A 56 3.04 -4.01 15.64
CA ARG A 56 4.42 -4.02 15.12
C ARG A 56 4.63 -2.93 14.06
N ARG A 57 3.72 -2.83 13.09
CA ARG A 57 3.83 -1.84 12.01
C ARG A 57 3.67 -0.41 12.54
N ALA A 58 2.78 -0.21 13.51
CA ALA A 58 2.62 1.07 14.18
C ALA A 58 3.90 1.51 14.90
N GLN A 59 4.53 0.60 15.65
CA GLN A 59 5.79 0.88 16.33
C GLN A 59 6.90 1.23 15.33
N GLN A 60 7.01 0.47 14.23
CA GLN A 60 7.99 0.74 13.19
C GLN A 60 7.87 2.15 12.59
N TYR A 61 6.66 2.57 12.20
CA TYR A 61 6.44 3.91 11.64
C TYR A 61 6.74 5.00 12.67
N THR A 62 6.29 4.83 13.91
CA THR A 62 6.50 5.85 14.94
C THR A 62 7.96 5.99 15.31
N ASP A 63 8.70 4.89 15.47
CA ASP A 63 10.13 4.93 15.80
C ASP A 63 10.96 5.52 14.67
N ALA A 64 10.71 5.11 13.43
CA ALA A 64 11.43 5.65 12.27
C ALA A 64 11.18 7.15 12.10
N ALA A 65 9.91 7.59 12.21
CA ALA A 65 9.55 8.99 12.07
C ALA A 65 10.09 9.86 13.20
N LYS A 66 10.02 9.41 14.47
CA LYS A 66 10.56 10.16 15.61
C LYS A 66 12.09 10.21 15.60
N ARG A 67 12.76 9.19 15.07
CA ARG A 67 14.21 9.20 14.88
C ARG A 67 14.63 10.22 13.82
N ALA A 68 13.91 10.27 12.69
CA ALA A 68 14.21 11.20 11.61
C ALA A 68 13.81 12.64 11.94
N TYR A 69 12.66 12.83 12.59
CA TYR A 69 12.07 14.12 12.94
C TYR A 69 11.63 14.14 14.41
N PRO A 70 12.55 14.42 15.35
CA PRO A 70 12.27 14.36 16.78
C PRO A 70 11.25 15.40 17.28
N THR A 71 11.14 16.53 16.59
CA THR A 71 10.21 17.63 16.89
C THR A 71 9.31 17.89 15.69
N GLU A 72 8.05 18.26 15.95
CA GLU A 72 7.06 18.52 14.88
C GLU A 72 6.98 17.39 13.84
N THR A 73 7.05 16.12 14.26
CA THR A 73 7.17 14.95 13.38
C THR A 73 6.11 14.92 12.27
N LEU A 74 4.84 15.14 12.61
CA LEU A 74 3.74 15.15 11.64
C LEU A 74 3.87 16.25 10.58
N LYS A 75 4.28 17.45 11.00
CA LYS A 75 4.49 18.60 10.10
C LYS A 75 5.63 18.30 9.14
N SER A 76 6.74 17.74 9.65
CA SER A 76 7.90 17.36 8.85
C SER A 76 7.55 16.29 7.80
N LEU A 77 6.79 15.27 8.19
CA LEU A 77 6.30 14.25 7.25
C LEU A 77 5.34 14.84 6.21
N GLY A 78 4.45 15.76 6.60
CA GLY A 78 3.57 16.46 5.68
C GLY A 78 4.33 17.28 4.63
N LEU A 79 5.37 18.00 5.03
CA LEU A 79 6.26 18.74 4.12
C LEU A 79 6.99 17.80 3.15
N LEU A 80 7.42 16.63 3.63
CA LEU A 80 8.05 15.59 2.80
C LEU A 80 7.08 15.06 1.73
N GLN A 81 5.83 14.78 2.14
CA GLN A 81 4.77 14.34 1.24
C GLN A 81 4.47 15.38 0.16
N GLN A 82 4.36 16.65 0.54
CA GLN A 82 4.19 17.74 -0.41
C GLN A 82 5.37 17.81 -1.39
N SER A 83 6.60 17.71 -0.90
CA SER A 83 7.81 17.93 -1.70
C SER A 83 8.13 16.80 -2.68
N TYR A 84 7.81 15.54 -2.32
CA TYR A 84 8.25 14.36 -3.07
C TYR A 84 7.16 13.60 -3.78
N ILE A 85 5.90 13.76 -3.33
CA ILE A 85 4.77 13.09 -3.94
C ILE A 85 3.93 14.15 -4.64
N TYR A 86 3.36 15.11 -3.92
CA TYR A 86 2.33 15.97 -4.52
C TYR A 86 2.83 17.08 -5.43
N ASN A 87 4.09 17.51 -5.28
CA ASN A 87 4.66 18.59 -6.09
C ASN A 87 5.09 18.08 -7.48
N THR A 88 4.30 18.44 -8.49
CA THR A 88 4.55 18.11 -9.89
C THR A 88 5.54 19.07 -10.54
N ALA A 89 6.08 18.71 -11.71
CA ALA A 89 7.13 19.50 -12.37
C ALA A 89 6.68 20.91 -12.80
N ASP A 90 5.37 21.12 -12.93
CA ASP A 90 4.70 22.40 -13.20
C ASP A 90 4.33 23.16 -11.92
N HIS A 91 4.81 22.72 -10.75
CA HIS A 91 4.50 23.26 -9.42
C HIS A 91 3.02 23.11 -8.99
N GLY A 92 2.27 22.22 -9.62
CA GLY A 92 0.95 21.80 -9.15
C GLY A 92 1.03 20.91 -7.90
N LEU A 93 -0.04 20.92 -7.10
CA LEU A 93 -0.27 19.91 -6.05
C LEU A 93 -1.27 18.89 -6.60
N ARG A 94 -0.81 17.70 -6.94
CA ARG A 94 -1.65 16.63 -7.49
C ARG A 94 -1.53 15.36 -6.66
N GLY A 95 -2.66 14.72 -6.36
CA GLY A 95 -2.65 13.38 -5.78
C GLY A 95 -2.16 12.34 -6.79
N ALA A 96 -1.70 11.17 -6.34
CA ALA A 96 -1.16 10.17 -7.29
C ALA A 96 -2.20 9.62 -8.28
N ILE A 97 -3.50 9.72 -7.96
CA ILE A 97 -4.61 9.43 -8.88
C ILE A 97 -4.60 10.40 -10.09
N GLU A 98 -4.18 11.64 -9.88
CA GLU A 98 -4.19 12.71 -10.87
C GLU A 98 -2.85 12.86 -11.60
N MET A 99 -1.86 12.05 -11.23
CA MET A 99 -0.53 12.07 -11.83
C MET A 99 -0.51 11.35 -13.16
N SER A 100 0.16 11.95 -14.14
CA SER A 100 0.54 11.28 -15.38
C SER A 100 1.57 10.16 -15.11
N PRO A 101 1.72 9.19 -16.03
CA PRO A 101 2.73 8.15 -15.90
C PRO A 101 4.16 8.69 -15.65
N LYS A 102 4.56 9.78 -16.31
CA LYS A 102 5.89 10.38 -16.10
C LYS A 102 6.07 10.93 -14.68
N GLU A 103 5.01 11.48 -14.10
CA GLU A 103 5.01 11.99 -12.72
C GLU A 103 5.06 10.84 -11.71
N LEU A 104 4.35 9.74 -11.97
CA LEU A 104 4.40 8.51 -11.15
C LEU A 104 5.83 7.93 -11.08
N SER A 105 6.52 7.81 -12.22
CA SER A 105 7.93 7.38 -12.26
C SER A 105 8.80 8.20 -11.33
N ARG A 106 8.73 9.53 -11.46
CA ARG A 106 9.56 10.46 -10.68
C ARG A 106 9.24 10.39 -9.18
N CYS A 107 7.96 10.28 -8.82
CA CYS A 107 7.54 10.17 -7.43
C CYS A 107 8.05 8.86 -6.81
N LEU A 108 7.93 7.74 -7.52
CA LEU A 108 8.38 6.44 -7.05
C LEU A 108 9.90 6.41 -6.81
N GLU A 109 10.69 6.97 -7.74
CA GLU A 109 12.15 7.06 -7.61
C GLU A 109 12.57 7.85 -6.37
N LYS A 110 12.01 9.05 -6.18
CA LYS A 110 12.26 9.86 -4.99
C LYS A 110 11.83 9.14 -3.71
N CYS A 111 10.66 8.52 -3.72
CA CYS A 111 10.16 7.76 -2.57
C CYS A 111 11.15 6.66 -2.15
N ARG A 112 11.71 5.93 -3.12
CA ARG A 112 12.73 4.90 -2.89
C ARG A 112 14.03 5.48 -2.37
N GLU A 113 14.50 6.60 -2.92
CA GLU A 113 15.74 7.27 -2.51
C GLU A 113 15.69 7.71 -1.04
N TYR A 114 14.56 8.29 -0.62
CA TYR A 114 14.41 8.84 0.74
C TYR A 114 13.76 7.87 1.75
N GLY A 115 13.43 6.65 1.34
CA GLY A 115 12.76 5.66 2.20
C GLY A 115 11.39 6.14 2.71
N PHE A 116 10.70 6.97 1.93
CA PHE A 116 9.41 7.58 2.25
C PHE A 116 8.36 7.21 1.21
N SER A 117 7.11 7.01 1.64
CA SER A 117 5.99 6.82 0.71
C SER A 117 4.66 7.09 1.40
N ASN A 118 3.67 7.52 0.64
CA ASN A 118 2.27 7.43 1.06
C ASN A 118 1.63 6.11 0.57
N CYS A 119 0.34 5.96 0.83
CA CYS A 119 -0.44 4.79 0.40
C CYS A 119 -0.45 4.58 -1.11
N ASP A 120 -0.44 5.65 -1.89
CA ASP A 120 -0.43 5.60 -3.34
C ASP A 120 0.81 4.88 -3.88
N MET A 121 1.99 5.34 -3.47
CA MET A 121 3.25 4.76 -3.92
C MET A 121 3.46 3.34 -3.38
N GLN A 122 2.96 3.05 -2.18
CA GLN A 122 3.00 1.69 -1.62
C GLN A 122 2.11 0.72 -2.40
N ALA A 123 0.90 1.13 -2.79
CA ALA A 123 0.05 0.32 -3.64
C ALA A 123 0.72 0.06 -5.00
N LEU A 124 1.36 1.07 -5.59
CA LEU A 124 2.12 0.92 -6.83
C LEU A 124 3.31 -0.05 -6.69
N GLU A 125 4.07 0.03 -5.60
CA GLU A 125 5.15 -0.92 -5.30
C GLU A 125 4.63 -2.35 -5.18
N VAL A 126 3.51 -2.55 -4.50
CA VAL A 126 2.86 -3.86 -4.39
C VAL A 126 2.45 -4.36 -5.78
N ALA A 127 1.83 -3.51 -6.60
CA ALA A 127 1.42 -3.85 -7.97
C ALA A 127 2.61 -4.30 -8.85
N ILE A 128 3.73 -3.56 -8.82
CA ILE A 128 4.97 -3.92 -9.54
C ILE A 128 5.42 -5.32 -9.14
N ALA A 129 5.48 -5.57 -7.83
CA ALA A 129 6.00 -6.82 -7.31
C ALA A 129 5.04 -8.00 -7.55
N LEU A 130 3.72 -7.80 -7.45
CA LEU A 130 2.73 -8.81 -7.84
C LEU A 130 2.89 -9.21 -9.32
N LYS A 131 2.88 -8.23 -10.22
CA LYS A 131 2.93 -8.48 -11.67
C LYS A 131 4.26 -9.08 -12.11
N TYR A 132 5.37 -8.46 -11.73
CA TYR A 132 6.67 -8.77 -12.32
C TYR A 132 7.57 -9.66 -11.47
N ARG A 133 7.31 -9.82 -10.15
CA ARG A 133 8.03 -10.79 -9.30
C ARG A 133 7.26 -12.07 -9.04
N LEU A 134 5.93 -11.98 -8.88
CA LEU A 134 5.09 -13.14 -8.61
C LEU A 134 4.36 -13.67 -9.86
N GLY A 135 4.29 -12.89 -10.94
CA GLY A 135 3.58 -13.28 -12.17
C GLY A 135 2.05 -13.24 -12.01
N LEU A 136 1.54 -12.39 -11.11
CA LEU A 136 0.12 -12.18 -10.90
C LEU A 136 -0.30 -10.87 -11.57
N ASP A 137 -1.07 -10.94 -12.66
CA ASP A 137 -1.54 -9.78 -13.44
C ASP A 137 -3.03 -9.46 -13.23
N GLU A 138 -3.83 -10.44 -12.81
CA GLU A 138 -5.24 -10.26 -12.47
C GLU A 138 -5.44 -9.59 -11.10
N PHE A 139 -5.27 -8.27 -11.04
CA PHE A 139 -5.58 -7.47 -9.87
C PHE A 139 -6.02 -6.05 -10.24
N LYS A 140 -6.58 -5.32 -9.28
CA LYS A 140 -6.98 -3.92 -9.40
C LYS A 140 -6.25 -3.08 -8.37
N ILE A 141 -5.59 -2.01 -8.81
CA ILE A 141 -5.22 -0.91 -7.93
C ILE A 141 -6.49 -0.08 -7.69
N VAL A 142 -7.02 -0.18 -6.47
CA VAL A 142 -8.26 0.49 -6.07
C VAL A 142 -7.93 1.74 -5.29
N SER A 143 -8.57 2.84 -5.68
CA SER A 143 -8.54 4.11 -4.99
C SER A 143 -9.83 4.33 -4.23
N ASN A 144 -9.73 4.38 -2.90
CA ASN A 144 -10.86 4.63 -2.02
C ASN A 144 -10.83 6.09 -1.52
N HIS A 145 -11.69 6.94 -2.08
CA HIS A 145 -11.72 8.36 -1.73
C HIS A 145 -12.21 8.60 -0.30
N LYS A 146 -13.06 7.72 0.22
CA LYS A 146 -13.62 7.85 1.57
C LYS A 146 -12.57 7.57 2.65
N LEU A 147 -11.59 6.72 2.36
CA LEU A 147 -10.41 6.50 3.19
C LEU A 147 -9.19 7.33 2.78
N SER A 148 -9.24 7.98 1.61
CA SER A 148 -8.06 8.61 0.99
C SER A 148 -6.88 7.64 0.91
N HIS A 149 -7.15 6.42 0.44
CA HIS A 149 -6.20 5.31 0.47
C HIS A 149 -6.27 4.44 -0.79
N ASN A 150 -5.11 4.04 -1.30
CA ASN A 150 -4.99 3.08 -2.39
C ASN A 150 -4.50 1.74 -1.88
N TYR A 151 -5.04 0.65 -2.44
CA TYR A 151 -4.66 -0.71 -2.10
C TYR A 151 -4.96 -1.64 -3.28
N ILE A 152 -4.42 -2.85 -3.25
CA ILE A 152 -4.66 -3.84 -4.31
C ILE A 152 -5.86 -4.70 -3.94
N VAL A 153 -6.70 -5.01 -4.92
CA VAL A 153 -7.78 -5.99 -4.82
C VAL A 153 -7.54 -7.08 -5.86
N ILE A 154 -7.56 -8.34 -5.41
CA ILE A 154 -7.66 -9.50 -6.28
C ILE A 154 -9.10 -10.01 -6.15
N ASP A 155 -9.82 -10.06 -7.26
CA ASP A 155 -11.19 -10.54 -7.29
C ASP A 155 -11.29 -12.03 -6.92
N PRO A 156 -12.49 -12.54 -6.56
CA PRO A 156 -12.70 -13.95 -6.32
C PRO A 156 -12.15 -14.84 -7.45
N CYS A 157 -11.27 -15.77 -7.09
CA CYS A 157 -10.66 -16.73 -8.02
C CYS A 157 -10.38 -18.07 -7.31
N ASN A 158 -9.79 -19.04 -8.03
CA ASN A 158 -9.48 -20.36 -7.47
C ASN A 158 -8.50 -20.30 -6.30
N ASP A 159 -7.53 -19.39 -6.34
CA ASP A 159 -6.56 -19.20 -5.26
C ASP A 159 -7.15 -18.33 -4.13
N PHE A 160 -8.16 -17.49 -4.39
CA PHE A 160 -8.80 -16.62 -3.42
C PHE A 160 -10.34 -16.63 -3.58
N PRO A 161 -11.05 -17.63 -3.01
CA PRO A 161 -12.48 -17.80 -3.28
C PRO A 161 -13.38 -16.62 -2.90
N LYS A 162 -12.96 -15.78 -1.95
CA LYS A 162 -13.69 -14.56 -1.56
C LYS A 162 -13.07 -13.27 -2.13
N GLY A 163 -11.98 -13.38 -2.87
CA GLY A 163 -11.09 -12.26 -3.19
C GLY A 163 -10.27 -11.81 -1.98
N VAL A 164 -9.29 -10.93 -2.22
CA VAL A 164 -8.41 -10.40 -1.19
C VAL A 164 -8.05 -8.93 -1.42
N ILE A 165 -7.80 -8.21 -0.32
CA ILE A 165 -7.07 -6.95 -0.29
C ILE A 165 -5.61 -7.25 0.01
N VAL A 166 -4.70 -6.61 -0.71
CA VAL A 166 -3.26 -6.64 -0.45
C VAL A 166 -2.79 -5.22 -0.18
N ASP A 167 -2.26 -5.00 1.02
CA ASP A 167 -1.86 -3.68 1.48
C ASP A 167 -0.64 -3.73 2.43
N SER A 168 0.50 -3.27 1.93
CA SER A 168 1.79 -3.22 2.67
C SER A 168 1.82 -2.18 3.77
N TRP A 169 0.94 -1.18 3.71
CA TRP A 169 0.91 -0.11 4.69
C TRP A 169 0.44 -0.61 6.07
N THR A 170 -0.53 -1.54 6.08
CA THR A 170 -1.18 -2.07 7.30
C THR A 170 -0.27 -2.99 8.12
N GLY A 171 0.71 -3.63 7.47
CA GLY A 171 1.46 -4.75 8.04
C GLY A 171 0.63 -6.02 8.26
N GLN A 172 -0.56 -6.12 7.66
CA GLN A 172 -1.45 -7.29 7.78
C GLN A 172 -1.31 -8.29 6.63
N GLY A 173 -0.59 -7.93 5.56
CA GLY A 173 -0.37 -8.83 4.43
C GLY A 173 -1.59 -8.95 3.52
N VAL A 174 -2.02 -10.18 3.28
CA VAL A 174 -3.22 -10.51 2.51
C VAL A 174 -4.44 -10.58 3.44
N LEU A 175 -5.47 -9.80 3.12
CA LEU A 175 -6.73 -9.76 3.86
C LEU A 175 -7.86 -10.30 2.99
N GLU A 176 -8.55 -11.35 3.45
CA GLU A 176 -9.74 -11.85 2.75
C GLU A 176 -10.80 -10.75 2.62
N LEU A 177 -11.39 -10.61 1.43
CA LEU A 177 -12.40 -9.58 1.11
C LEU A 177 -13.80 -9.98 1.63
N ASN A 178 -13.89 -10.34 2.92
CA ASN A 178 -15.13 -10.62 3.62
C ASN A 178 -15.81 -9.34 4.16
N LEU A 179 -17.00 -9.49 4.76
CA LEU A 179 -17.79 -8.36 5.27
C LEU A 179 -17.00 -7.48 6.25
N ARG A 180 -16.23 -8.09 7.17
CA ARG A 180 -15.43 -7.36 8.17
C ARG A 180 -14.38 -6.50 7.49
N THR A 181 -13.60 -7.07 6.57
CA THR A 181 -12.58 -6.34 5.81
C THR A 181 -13.20 -5.23 4.97
N LYS A 182 -14.31 -5.51 4.26
CA LYS A 182 -15.02 -4.50 3.45
C LYS A 182 -15.50 -3.32 4.30
N LEU A 183 -16.04 -3.56 5.49
CA LEU A 183 -16.48 -2.49 6.39
C LEU A 183 -15.31 -1.61 6.86
N LYS A 184 -14.20 -2.22 7.24
CA LYS A 184 -13.00 -1.48 7.67
C LYS A 184 -12.38 -0.65 6.57
N PHE A 185 -12.23 -1.25 5.39
CA PHE A 185 -11.70 -0.57 4.22
C PHE A 185 -12.74 0.33 3.55
N GLN A 186 -13.95 0.46 4.11
CA GLN A 186 -15.07 1.16 3.49
C GLN A 186 -15.23 0.80 2.01
N HIS A 187 -14.99 -0.47 1.68
CA HIS A 187 -14.91 -1.00 0.33
C HIS A 187 -16.33 -1.22 -0.20
N LYS A 188 -16.92 -0.13 -0.65
CA LYS A 188 -18.23 -0.06 -1.31
C LYS A 188 -18.01 0.54 -2.70
N GLU A 189 -18.78 0.11 -3.68
CA GLU A 189 -18.68 0.55 -5.07
C GLU A 189 -18.64 2.07 -5.19
N GLN A 190 -19.59 2.76 -4.53
CA GLN A 190 -19.65 4.22 -4.50
C GLN A 190 -18.40 4.92 -3.90
N ASN A 191 -17.56 4.22 -3.14
CA ASN A 191 -16.35 4.77 -2.53
C ASN A 191 -15.08 4.49 -3.35
N CYS A 192 -15.15 3.54 -4.29
CA CYS A 192 -13.99 2.95 -4.94
C CYS A 192 -13.99 3.27 -6.42
N HIS A 193 -12.82 3.62 -6.95
CA HIS A 193 -12.57 3.66 -8.39
C HIS A 193 -11.28 2.90 -8.69
N ILE A 194 -11.15 2.42 -9.93
CA ILE A 194 -9.92 1.79 -10.41
C ILE A 194 -8.96 2.92 -10.80
N ASN A 195 -7.72 2.85 -10.34
CA ASN A 195 -6.71 3.83 -10.68
C ASN A 195 -6.09 3.51 -12.05
N GLU A 196 -6.73 3.99 -13.11
CA GLU A 196 -6.34 3.73 -14.50
C GLU A 196 -4.92 4.22 -14.81
N ASN A 197 -4.54 5.39 -14.31
CA ASN A 197 -3.20 5.96 -14.51
C ASN A 197 -2.09 5.08 -13.93
N MET A 198 -2.30 4.49 -12.75
CA MET A 198 -1.33 3.56 -12.16
C MET A 198 -1.25 2.24 -12.92
N HIS A 199 -2.38 1.74 -13.44
CA HIS A 199 -2.37 0.55 -14.29
C HIS A 199 -1.65 0.80 -15.62
N GLU A 200 -1.96 1.90 -16.30
CA GLU A 200 -1.27 2.30 -17.52
C GLU A 200 0.24 2.45 -17.28
N TRP A 201 0.63 3.10 -16.18
CA TRP A 201 2.03 3.21 -15.81
C TRP A 201 2.68 1.85 -15.54
N LEU A 202 1.99 0.97 -14.81
CA LEU A 202 2.49 -0.37 -14.48
C LEU A 202 2.77 -1.19 -15.75
N ASP A 203 1.89 -1.11 -16.74
CA ASP A 203 1.99 -1.83 -18.00
C ASP A 203 3.12 -1.31 -18.88
N ASN A 204 3.27 0.01 -18.95
CA ASN A 204 4.25 0.66 -19.82
C ASN A 204 5.66 0.70 -19.21
N TYR A 205 5.78 0.83 -17.89
CA TYR A 205 7.05 1.12 -17.22
C TYR A 205 7.41 0.11 -16.14
N GLY A 206 6.43 -0.52 -15.47
CA GLY A 206 6.63 -1.22 -14.21
C GLY A 206 7.71 -2.32 -14.22
N LYS A 207 7.93 -3.00 -15.36
CA LYS A 207 8.99 -4.01 -15.53
C LYS A 207 10.39 -3.48 -15.22
N ASN A 208 10.66 -2.21 -15.54
CA ASN A 208 11.95 -1.57 -15.32
C ASN A 208 12.14 -1.10 -13.88
N TYR A 209 11.06 -1.09 -13.08
CA TYR A 209 11.04 -0.64 -11.71
C TYR A 209 11.02 -1.79 -10.69
N VAL A 210 11.21 -3.04 -11.13
CA VAL A 210 11.26 -4.19 -10.24
C VAL A 210 12.46 -4.08 -9.30
N LEU A 211 12.20 -4.16 -8.01
CA LEU A 211 13.24 -4.14 -6.99
C LEU A 211 14.03 -5.48 -7.00
N PRO A 212 15.37 -5.44 -6.92
CA PRO A 212 16.18 -6.64 -6.77
C PRO A 212 15.86 -7.34 -5.44
N ARG A 213 15.99 -8.67 -5.43
CA ARG A 213 15.80 -9.52 -4.25
C ARG A 213 16.94 -9.37 -3.25
#